data_AF-A0A7X5ECP8-F1
#
_entry.id   AF-A0A7X5ECP8-F1
#
_cell.length_a   1.000
_cell.length_b   1.000
_cell.length_c   1.000
_cell.angle_alpha   90.00
_cell.angle_beta   90.00
_cell.angle_gamma   90.00
#
_symmetry.space_group_name_H-M   'P 1'
#
loop_
_entity.id
_entity.type
_entity.pdbx_description
1 polymer ?
#
loop_
_entity_poly.entity_id
_entity_poly.type
_entity_poly.pdbx_seq_one_letter_code
_entity_poly.pdbx_strand_id
1 'polypeptide(L)'
;MTERMDKEVNIVCAPAGIIAVERPGRGIASLSDAGFENILLDFSLCCPPEELENIGKRRHAGECGEEIIKEKGKWTGNDRNSGLEADGFLEKMGKMTFSLMEQCSKSGIQIKIAYAPYLPRDYKLSNLNGLLALLAKESIRLCGRAGCKYIVVRPLFAGIPDEDIWSINKGYYMELASLAQEYEEQILLENQCRDRNGHLVRGICAEIYEAACWVDSLNEALGGERFGFCMDVGTCNLCGLNMYEFISGLGERLKAVELRDCDGNNENALLPFTSVNNGQAQTDWLGLVRGLRELGFAGEMIINMKDTLFAFPPFLRPGLLKWTKDIADYFKWQIGMENVLKKYPSRVLFGAGNMCRNYMKCYGEKYPPLYTCDNDSSIWGTVFCGLEVKEPQSLKELPKDCAVFICNVCYEEIRAQMQSMGIRNPIECFNDEYMPSYYFDRLEMKNL
;
A
#
# COMPACT_ATOMS: atom_id res chain seq x y z
N MET A 1 28.30 5.52 -16.72
CA MET A 1 27.84 5.08 -15.39
C MET A 1 26.50 5.73 -15.15
N THR A 2 25.43 5.07 -15.55
CA THR A 2 24.07 5.46 -15.16
C THR A 2 23.95 5.19 -13.67
N GLU A 3 23.73 6.22 -12.87
CA GLU A 3 23.24 6.09 -11.50
C GLU A 3 21.98 5.23 -11.56
N ARG A 4 22.11 3.94 -11.19
CA ARG A 4 20.92 3.17 -10.81
C ARG A 4 20.45 3.84 -9.52
N MET A 5 19.50 4.76 -9.64
CA MET A 5 18.65 5.10 -8.50
C MET A 5 18.12 3.76 -7.99
N ASP A 6 18.48 3.40 -6.76
CA ASP A 6 17.90 2.25 -6.09
C ASP A 6 16.38 2.50 -6.08
N LYS A 7 15.66 1.74 -6.90
CA LYS A 7 14.20 1.80 -6.96
C LYS A 7 13.70 1.20 -5.66
N GLU A 8 13.29 2.04 -4.73
CA GLU A 8 12.75 1.65 -3.43
C GLU A 8 11.23 1.84 -3.38
N VAL A 9 10.59 1.15 -2.43
CA VAL A 9 9.18 1.38 -2.10
C VAL A 9 9.03 2.79 -1.51
N ASN A 10 8.09 3.56 -2.07
CA ASN A 10 7.67 4.85 -1.54
C ASN A 10 6.55 4.65 -0.53
N ILE A 11 6.76 5.09 0.72
CA ILE A 11 5.71 5.06 1.75
C ILE A 11 4.86 6.32 1.59
N VAL A 12 3.56 6.14 1.38
CA VAL A 12 2.57 7.20 1.19
C VAL A 12 1.50 7.07 2.27
N CYS A 13 1.15 8.16 2.96
CA CYS A 13 0.07 8.15 3.93
C CYS A 13 -1.28 8.55 3.30
N ALA A 14 -2.33 7.77 3.53
CA ALA A 14 -3.69 8.17 3.18
C ALA A 14 -4.18 9.29 4.15
N PRO A 15 -4.72 10.41 3.64
CA PRO A 15 -5.02 11.59 4.45
C PRO A 15 -6.29 11.47 5.31
N ALA A 16 -7.12 10.45 5.09
CA ALA A 16 -8.43 10.30 5.72
C ALA A 16 -8.33 10.25 7.26
N GLY A 17 -9.09 11.13 7.93
CA GLY A 17 -9.07 11.28 9.39
C GLY A 17 -7.89 12.08 9.96
N ILE A 18 -6.90 12.41 9.12
CA ILE A 18 -5.69 13.19 9.49
C ILE A 18 -5.82 14.64 9.00
N ILE A 19 -6.18 14.79 7.72
CA ILE A 19 -6.20 16.06 7.01
C ILE A 19 -7.64 16.57 6.92
N ALA A 20 -7.87 17.79 7.40
CA ALA A 20 -9.13 18.48 7.19
C ALA A 20 -9.09 19.21 5.83
N VAL A 21 -10.10 18.99 4.98
CA VAL A 21 -10.21 19.57 3.63
C VAL A 21 -10.03 21.09 3.62
N GLU A 22 -10.63 21.80 4.57
CA GLU A 22 -10.57 23.27 4.63
C GLU A 22 -9.29 23.81 5.28
N ARG A 23 -8.61 22.99 6.11
CA ARG A 23 -7.47 23.42 6.95
C ARG A 23 -6.42 22.32 7.05
N PRO A 24 -5.72 21.99 5.95
CA PRO A 24 -4.83 20.84 5.92
C PRO A 24 -3.55 21.00 6.75
N GLY A 25 -3.12 22.24 7.04
CA GLY A 25 -1.81 22.54 7.62
C GLY A 25 -1.47 21.80 8.93
N ARG A 26 -2.42 21.69 9.87
CA ARG A 26 -2.18 20.97 11.13
C ARG A 26 -1.94 19.48 10.92
N GLY A 27 -2.73 18.84 10.05
CA GLY A 27 -2.58 17.43 9.76
C GLY A 27 -1.28 17.14 9.00
N ILE A 28 -0.88 18.01 8.07
CA ILE A 28 0.41 17.93 7.36
C ILE A 28 1.57 18.03 8.34
N ALA A 29 1.52 18.98 9.28
CA ALA A 29 2.53 19.08 10.32
C ALA A 29 2.62 17.80 11.16
N SER A 30 1.47 17.21 11.55
CA SER A 30 1.44 15.95 12.29
C SER A 30 2.01 14.76 11.50
N LEU A 31 1.83 14.73 10.17
CA LEU A 31 2.45 13.72 9.31
C LEU A 31 3.97 13.89 9.24
N SER A 32 4.44 15.13 9.06
CA SER A 32 5.87 15.46 9.04
C SER A 32 6.53 15.11 10.38
N ASP A 33 5.91 15.47 11.50
CA ASP A 33 6.39 15.14 12.86
C ASP A 33 6.46 13.62 13.11
N ALA A 34 5.56 12.85 12.48
CA ALA A 34 5.57 11.38 12.53
C ALA A 34 6.61 10.76 11.59
N GLY A 35 7.25 11.54 10.72
CA GLY A 35 8.30 11.09 9.80
C GLY A 35 7.82 10.75 8.39
N PHE A 36 6.56 11.02 8.04
CA PHE A 36 6.08 10.80 6.67
C PHE A 36 6.64 11.84 5.71
N GLU A 37 7.15 11.36 4.58
CA GLU A 37 7.68 12.19 3.50
C GLU A 37 6.71 12.32 2.33
N ASN A 38 5.73 11.40 2.21
CA ASN A 38 4.78 11.38 1.11
C ASN A 38 3.33 11.23 1.58
N ILE A 39 2.41 11.84 0.82
CA ILE A 39 0.97 11.81 1.07
C ILE A 39 0.18 11.50 -0.22
N LEU A 40 -0.98 10.85 -0.05
CA LEU A 40 -1.97 10.63 -1.10
C LEU A 40 -2.84 11.88 -1.28
N LEU A 41 -3.06 12.30 -2.53
CA LEU A 41 -4.10 13.27 -2.87
C LEU A 41 -5.43 12.55 -3.05
N ASP A 42 -6.20 12.46 -1.97
CA ASP A 42 -7.46 11.72 -1.95
C ASP A 42 -8.67 12.63 -2.19
N PHE A 43 -9.24 12.55 -3.39
CA PHE A 43 -10.41 13.35 -3.76
C PHE A 43 -11.72 12.85 -3.15
N SER A 44 -11.75 11.63 -2.61
CA SER A 44 -12.92 11.12 -1.87
C SER A 44 -13.18 11.93 -0.59
N LEU A 45 -12.18 12.64 -0.05
CA LEU A 45 -12.38 13.58 1.06
C LEU A 45 -13.25 14.79 0.66
N CYS A 46 -13.16 15.20 -0.60
CA CYS A 46 -13.98 16.28 -1.14
C CYS A 46 -15.36 15.77 -1.55
N CYS A 47 -15.44 14.52 -2.01
CA CYS A 47 -16.63 13.87 -2.50
C CYS A 47 -16.88 12.55 -1.75
N PRO A 48 -17.26 12.59 -0.45
CA PRO A 48 -17.45 11.38 0.33
C PRO A 48 -18.49 10.46 -0.32
N PRO A 49 -18.27 9.13 -0.33
CA PRO A 49 -19.23 8.18 -0.91
C PRO A 49 -20.66 8.35 -0.36
N GLU A 50 -20.78 8.67 0.93
CA GLU A 50 -22.05 8.91 1.63
C GLU A 50 -22.75 10.20 1.15
N GLU A 51 -21.99 11.23 0.75
CA GLU A 51 -22.57 12.44 0.15
C GLU A 51 -23.01 12.16 -1.30
N LEU A 52 -22.19 11.44 -2.06
CA LEU A 52 -22.47 11.10 -3.46
C LEU A 52 -23.75 10.28 -3.63
N GLU A 53 -23.95 9.25 -2.81
CA GLU A 53 -25.14 8.39 -2.91
C GLU A 53 -26.47 9.11 -2.61
N ASN A 54 -26.39 10.26 -1.94
CA ASN A 54 -27.53 11.07 -1.53
C ASN A 54 -27.91 12.14 -2.55
N ILE A 55 -27.09 12.33 -3.60
CA ILE A 55 -27.37 13.24 -4.70
C ILE A 55 -28.70 12.88 -5.37
N GLY A 56 -29.56 13.88 -5.51
CA GLY A 56 -30.89 13.73 -6.12
C GLY A 56 -31.95 13.05 -5.26
N LYS A 57 -31.63 12.57 -4.04
CA LYS A 57 -32.63 12.11 -3.05
C LYS A 57 -33.19 13.32 -2.29
N ARG A 58 -34.51 13.54 -2.32
CA ARG A 58 -35.14 14.58 -1.46
C ARG A 58 -35.26 14.07 -0.02
N ARG A 59 -34.75 14.83 0.94
CA ARG A 59 -35.18 14.72 2.35
C ARG A 59 -36.52 15.45 2.50
N HIS A 60 -37.62 14.72 2.69
CA HIS A 60 -38.86 15.31 3.20
C HIS A 60 -38.85 15.19 4.72
N ALA A 61 -38.91 16.32 5.44
CA ALA A 61 -39.32 16.32 6.83
C ALA A 61 -40.83 16.06 6.86
N GLY A 62 -41.23 14.81 7.11
CA GLY A 62 -42.63 14.47 7.35
C GLY A 62 -43.02 14.80 8.79
N GLU A 63 -44.07 15.61 8.97
CA GLU A 63 -44.86 15.56 10.20
C GLU A 63 -45.39 14.12 10.34
N CYS A 64 -45.00 13.44 11.42
CA CYS A 64 -45.23 12.01 11.70
C CYS A 64 -44.44 11.00 10.83
N GLY A 65 -43.13 10.91 11.08
CA GLY A 65 -42.51 9.63 11.48
C GLY A 65 -42.34 8.49 10.46
N GLU A 66 -42.62 8.66 9.18
CA GLU A 66 -42.22 7.71 8.13
C GLU A 66 -41.47 8.40 6.99
N GLU A 67 -40.18 8.08 6.85
CA GLU A 67 -39.30 8.61 5.80
C GLU A 67 -39.60 7.92 4.45
N ILE A 68 -40.24 8.64 3.53
CA ILE A 68 -40.41 8.17 2.14
C ILE A 68 -39.39 8.89 1.24
N ILE A 69 -38.30 8.18 0.91
CA ILE A 69 -37.32 8.62 -0.09
C ILE A 69 -37.92 8.41 -1.49
N LYS A 70 -38.17 9.50 -2.22
CA LYS A 70 -38.48 9.44 -3.67
C LYS A 70 -37.20 9.72 -4.47
N GLU A 71 -36.75 8.73 -5.24
CA GLU A 71 -35.60 8.85 -6.14
C GLU A 71 -35.94 9.66 -7.40
N LYS A 72 -35.07 10.59 -7.80
CA LYS A 72 -35.10 11.17 -9.16
C LYS A 72 -34.46 10.18 -10.15
N GLY A 73 -34.93 10.22 -11.41
CA GLY A 73 -34.35 9.46 -12.52
C GLY A 73 -32.89 9.84 -12.84
N LYS A 74 -32.31 9.13 -13.84
CA LYS A 74 -30.92 9.22 -14.31
C LYS A 74 -30.33 10.66 -14.27
N TRP A 75 -29.14 10.85 -13.71
CA TRP A 75 -28.44 12.15 -13.75
C TRP A 75 -28.16 12.49 -15.22
N THR A 76 -28.70 13.61 -15.68
CA THR A 76 -28.55 14.07 -17.07
C THR A 76 -27.67 15.31 -17.18
N GLY A 77 -27.16 15.84 -16.06
CA GLY A 77 -26.44 17.13 -16.00
C GLY A 77 -27.30 18.36 -16.37
N ASN A 78 -28.50 18.16 -16.92
CA ASN A 78 -29.36 19.20 -17.48
C ASN A 78 -30.38 19.80 -16.50
N ASP A 79 -30.52 19.25 -15.29
CA ASP A 79 -31.32 19.87 -14.23
C ASP A 79 -30.43 20.84 -13.43
N ARG A 80 -30.91 22.07 -13.21
CA ARG A 80 -30.12 23.16 -12.60
C ARG A 80 -29.53 22.79 -11.24
N ASN A 81 -30.26 22.01 -10.44
CA ASN A 81 -29.79 21.60 -9.11
C ASN A 81 -28.65 20.57 -9.19
N SER A 82 -28.68 19.66 -10.16
CA SER A 82 -27.66 18.63 -10.30
C SER A 82 -26.34 19.16 -10.88
N GLY A 83 -26.41 20.24 -11.67
CA GLY A 83 -25.21 20.97 -12.11
C GLY A 83 -24.56 21.74 -10.96
N LEU A 84 -25.35 22.44 -10.14
CA LEU A 84 -24.85 23.18 -8.98
C LEU A 84 -24.17 22.29 -7.94
N GLU A 85 -24.69 21.08 -7.69
CA GLU A 85 -24.05 20.12 -6.77
C GLU A 85 -22.71 19.61 -7.33
N ALA A 86 -22.63 19.30 -8.63
CA ALA A 86 -21.38 18.91 -9.28
C ALA A 86 -20.33 20.04 -9.24
N ASP A 87 -20.72 21.27 -9.56
CA ASP A 87 -19.83 22.45 -9.52
C ASP A 87 -19.25 22.66 -8.10
N GLY A 88 -20.06 22.43 -7.06
CA GLY A 88 -19.61 22.50 -5.66
C GLY A 88 -18.52 21.48 -5.33
N PHE A 89 -18.66 20.24 -5.79
CA PHE A 89 -17.62 19.21 -5.61
C PHE A 89 -16.33 19.57 -6.35
N LEU A 90 -16.43 20.01 -7.61
CA LEU A 90 -15.28 20.41 -8.41
C LEU A 90 -14.52 21.59 -7.77
N GLU A 91 -15.25 22.60 -7.27
CA GLU A 91 -14.65 23.73 -6.56
C GLU A 91 -13.95 23.28 -5.27
N LYS A 92 -14.57 22.38 -4.49
CA LYS A 92 -14.00 21.83 -3.26
C LYS A 92 -12.72 21.03 -3.54
N MET A 93 -12.72 20.21 -4.59
CA MET A 93 -11.52 19.48 -5.06
C MET A 93 -10.39 20.45 -5.40
N GLY A 94 -10.66 21.47 -6.24
CA GLY A 94 -9.64 22.46 -6.62
C GLY A 94 -9.06 23.20 -5.40
N LYS A 95 -9.92 23.73 -4.52
CA LYS A 95 -9.48 24.43 -3.29
C LYS A 95 -8.63 23.53 -2.40
N MET A 96 -9.05 22.29 -2.19
CA MET A 96 -8.31 21.32 -1.38
C MET A 96 -6.93 21.05 -1.98
N THR A 97 -6.84 20.77 -3.28
CA THR A 97 -5.56 20.49 -3.96
C THR A 97 -4.58 21.64 -3.81
N PHE A 98 -4.99 22.87 -4.12
CA PHE A 98 -4.08 24.02 -4.02
C PHE A 98 -3.64 24.28 -2.58
N SER A 99 -4.57 24.19 -1.61
CA SER A 99 -4.21 24.35 -0.20
C SER A 99 -3.29 23.23 0.29
N LEU A 100 -3.50 21.98 -0.16
CA LEU A 100 -2.66 20.84 0.20
C LEU A 100 -1.25 21.02 -0.36
N MET A 101 -1.12 21.33 -1.65
CA MET A 101 0.16 21.58 -2.31
C MET A 101 0.99 22.67 -1.62
N GLU A 102 0.35 23.79 -1.27
CA GLU A 102 1.03 24.89 -0.57
C GLU A 102 1.60 24.45 0.79
N GLN A 103 0.81 23.72 1.57
CA GLN A 103 1.20 23.29 2.91
C GLN A 103 2.21 22.14 2.86
N CYS A 104 2.07 21.21 1.93
CA CYS A 104 3.04 20.15 1.66
C CYS A 104 4.41 20.73 1.30
N SER A 105 4.43 21.75 0.43
CA SER A 105 5.67 22.46 0.07
C SER A 105 6.36 23.09 1.30
N LYS A 106 5.60 23.68 2.24
CA LYS A 106 6.14 24.27 3.47
C LYS A 106 6.73 23.22 4.43
N SER A 107 6.14 22.03 4.48
CA SER A 107 6.56 20.95 5.39
C SER A 107 7.50 19.92 4.74
N GLY A 108 7.89 20.11 3.48
CA GLY A 108 8.75 19.17 2.75
C GLY A 108 8.10 17.82 2.41
N ILE A 109 6.77 17.73 2.47
CA ILE A 109 6.02 16.51 2.11
C ILE A 109 5.72 16.53 0.61
N GLN A 110 5.89 15.39 -0.05
CA GLN A 110 5.58 15.21 -1.46
C GLN A 110 4.21 14.57 -1.66
N ILE A 111 3.49 15.01 -2.69
CA ILE A 111 2.27 14.33 -3.15
C ILE A 111 2.70 13.37 -4.26
N LYS A 112 2.52 12.05 -4.07
CA LYS A 112 3.07 11.03 -5.00
C LYS A 112 2.04 10.42 -5.93
N ILE A 113 0.82 10.28 -5.44
CA ILE A 113 -0.26 9.55 -6.08
C ILE A 113 -1.59 10.21 -5.70
N ALA A 114 -2.59 10.11 -6.57
CA ALA A 114 -3.95 10.59 -6.33
C ALA A 114 -4.98 9.45 -6.32
N TYR A 115 -6.14 9.70 -5.72
CA TYR A 115 -7.26 8.75 -5.65
C TYR A 115 -8.57 9.43 -6.06
N ALA A 116 -9.25 8.91 -7.07
CA ALA A 116 -10.50 9.49 -7.58
C ALA A 116 -11.71 9.14 -6.70
N PRO A 117 -12.77 9.97 -6.68
CA PRO A 117 -14.00 9.68 -5.95
C PRO A 117 -14.68 8.40 -6.44
N TYR A 118 -15.42 7.75 -5.54
CA TYR A 118 -16.09 6.47 -5.80
C TYR A 118 -17.42 6.37 -5.05
N LEU A 119 -18.23 5.37 -5.39
CA LEU A 119 -19.53 5.09 -4.76
C LEU A 119 -19.43 3.97 -3.71
N PRO A 120 -20.32 3.95 -2.70
CA PRO A 120 -20.47 2.83 -1.78
C PRO A 120 -20.78 1.52 -2.51
N ARG A 121 -20.25 0.38 -2.05
CA ARG A 121 -20.32 -0.92 -2.75
C ARG A 121 -21.73 -1.46 -2.98
N ASP A 122 -22.68 -1.03 -2.17
CA ASP A 122 -24.09 -1.43 -2.22
C ASP A 122 -24.92 -0.52 -3.13
N TYR A 123 -24.35 0.53 -3.72
CA TYR A 123 -25.03 1.41 -4.67
C TYR A 123 -25.40 0.68 -5.97
N LYS A 124 -26.69 0.68 -6.34
CA LYS A 124 -27.18 -0.19 -7.43
C LYS A 124 -27.59 0.52 -8.71
N LEU A 125 -27.70 1.84 -8.71
CA LEU A 125 -28.25 2.60 -9.83
C LEU A 125 -27.12 3.15 -10.72
N SER A 126 -27.32 3.16 -12.05
CA SER A 126 -26.34 3.71 -12.99
C SER A 126 -26.46 5.22 -13.19
N ASN A 127 -27.34 5.88 -12.43
CA ASN A 127 -27.62 7.30 -12.52
C ASN A 127 -26.42 8.18 -12.18
N LEU A 128 -25.49 7.76 -11.31
CA LEU A 128 -24.33 8.56 -10.92
C LEU A 128 -23.06 8.30 -11.73
N ASN A 129 -23.05 7.35 -12.67
CA ASN A 129 -21.86 7.01 -13.45
C ASN A 129 -21.35 8.21 -14.28
N GLY A 130 -22.25 9.07 -14.78
CA GLY A 130 -21.87 10.30 -15.48
C GLY A 130 -21.19 11.34 -14.58
N LEU A 131 -21.66 11.47 -13.33
CA LEU A 131 -21.04 12.34 -12.33
C LEU A 131 -19.66 11.80 -11.92
N LEU A 132 -19.54 10.49 -11.67
CA LEU A 132 -18.24 9.87 -11.39
C LEU A 132 -17.23 10.15 -12.51
N ALA A 133 -17.65 10.04 -13.77
CA ALA A 133 -16.78 10.35 -14.90
C ALA A 133 -16.35 11.82 -14.95
N LEU A 134 -17.24 12.74 -14.60
CA LEU A 134 -16.91 14.16 -14.47
C LEU A 134 -15.87 14.41 -13.37
N LEU A 135 -16.08 13.81 -12.19
CA LEU A 135 -15.18 13.92 -11.04
C LEU A 135 -13.83 13.27 -11.31
N ALA A 136 -13.79 12.11 -11.97
CA ALA A 136 -12.55 11.43 -12.34
C ALA A 136 -11.72 12.27 -13.34
N LYS A 137 -12.36 12.90 -14.34
CA LYS A 137 -11.67 13.83 -15.26
C LYS A 137 -11.04 15.01 -14.52
N GLU A 138 -11.76 15.61 -13.58
CA GLU A 138 -11.18 16.71 -12.80
C GLU A 138 -10.06 16.21 -11.86
N SER A 139 -10.22 15.01 -11.30
CA SER A 139 -9.19 14.37 -10.49
C SER A 139 -7.88 14.20 -11.28
N ILE A 140 -7.95 13.78 -12.55
CA ILE A 140 -6.79 13.69 -13.45
C ILE A 140 -6.14 15.07 -13.66
N ARG A 141 -6.93 16.12 -13.98
CA ARG A 141 -6.36 17.47 -14.17
C ARG A 141 -5.62 17.97 -12.92
N LEU A 142 -6.20 17.72 -11.74
CA LEU A 142 -5.63 18.13 -10.47
C LEU A 142 -4.43 17.27 -10.06
N CYS A 143 -4.46 15.98 -10.39
CA CYS A 143 -3.33 15.03 -10.25
C CYS A 143 -2.10 15.54 -11.02
N GLY A 144 -2.26 15.91 -12.28
CA GLY A 144 -1.17 16.42 -13.12
C GLY A 144 -0.64 17.76 -12.65
N ARG A 145 -1.51 18.65 -12.17
CA ARG A 145 -1.09 19.91 -11.52
C ARG A 145 -0.31 19.68 -10.23
N ALA A 146 -0.65 18.63 -9.48
CA ALA A 146 0.09 18.23 -8.28
C ALA A 146 1.40 17.51 -8.61
N GLY A 147 1.67 17.21 -9.89
CA GLY A 147 2.88 16.51 -10.34
C GLY A 147 2.90 15.03 -10.01
N CYS A 148 1.72 14.43 -9.77
CA CYS A 148 1.59 13.01 -9.49
C CYS A 148 1.67 12.21 -10.80
N LYS A 149 2.39 11.08 -10.78
CA LYS A 149 2.47 10.18 -11.94
C LYS A 149 1.27 9.21 -12.01
N TYR A 150 0.68 8.91 -10.85
CA TYR A 150 -0.31 7.86 -10.70
C TYR A 150 -1.61 8.42 -10.14
N ILE A 151 -2.73 7.94 -10.68
CA ILE A 151 -4.06 8.15 -10.11
C ILE A 151 -4.82 6.82 -10.05
N VAL A 152 -5.31 6.46 -8.87
CA VAL A 152 -6.19 5.30 -8.70
C VAL A 152 -7.61 5.68 -9.10
N VAL A 153 -8.21 4.90 -10.00
CA VAL A 153 -9.59 5.07 -10.44
C VAL A 153 -10.27 3.71 -10.40
N ARG A 154 -11.32 3.60 -9.58
CA ARG A 154 -12.13 2.38 -9.47
C ARG A 154 -12.96 2.16 -10.75
N PRO A 155 -13.20 0.90 -11.15
CA PRO A 155 -14.13 0.60 -12.24
C PRO A 155 -15.56 0.97 -11.84
N LEU A 156 -16.36 1.36 -12.84
CA LEU A 156 -17.80 1.53 -12.69
C LEU A 156 -18.45 0.16 -12.50
N PHE A 157 -19.35 0.06 -11.51
CA PHE A 157 -20.08 -1.17 -11.22
C PHE A 157 -21.60 -0.95 -11.11
N ALA A 158 -22.03 0.23 -10.67
CA ALA A 158 -23.42 0.47 -10.31
C ALA A 158 -24.35 0.47 -11.53
N GLY A 159 -25.39 -0.38 -11.45
CA GLY A 159 -26.43 -0.50 -12.47
C GLY A 159 -25.93 -0.98 -13.84
N ILE A 160 -24.77 -1.65 -13.89
CA ILE A 160 -24.20 -2.21 -15.11
C ILE A 160 -24.42 -3.73 -15.12
N PRO A 161 -25.05 -4.30 -16.16
CA PRO A 161 -25.16 -5.75 -16.34
C PRO A 161 -23.79 -6.42 -16.45
N ASP A 162 -23.64 -7.63 -15.90
CA ASP A 162 -22.35 -8.34 -15.85
C ASP A 162 -21.76 -8.55 -17.26
N GLU A 163 -22.60 -8.79 -18.27
CA GLU A 163 -22.22 -8.93 -19.69
C GLU A 163 -21.66 -7.64 -20.32
N ASP A 164 -22.02 -6.47 -19.80
CA ASP A 164 -21.64 -5.16 -20.33
C ASP A 164 -20.51 -4.50 -19.52
N ILE A 165 -20.14 -5.06 -18.35
CA ILE A 165 -19.16 -4.50 -17.41
C ILE A 165 -17.87 -4.10 -18.13
N TRP A 166 -17.31 -5.00 -18.92
CA TRP A 166 -16.06 -4.73 -19.64
C TRP A 166 -16.23 -3.65 -20.70
N SER A 167 -17.26 -3.73 -21.54
CA SER A 167 -17.49 -2.78 -22.63
C SER A 167 -17.67 -1.35 -22.12
N ILE A 168 -18.47 -1.18 -21.06
CA ILE A 168 -18.72 0.13 -20.44
C ILE A 168 -17.46 0.66 -19.75
N ASN A 169 -16.76 -0.17 -18.97
CA ASN A 169 -15.52 0.26 -18.32
C ASN A 169 -14.41 0.57 -19.32
N LYS A 170 -14.30 -0.20 -20.41
CA LYS A 170 -13.35 0.10 -21.50
C LYS A 170 -13.63 1.49 -22.08
N GLY A 171 -14.88 1.81 -22.41
CA GLY A 171 -15.25 3.14 -22.90
C GLY A 171 -14.91 4.26 -21.89
N TYR A 172 -15.25 4.04 -20.61
CA TYR A 172 -14.95 4.96 -19.52
C TYR A 172 -13.44 5.23 -19.36
N TYR A 173 -12.63 4.18 -19.27
CA TYR A 173 -11.18 4.32 -19.12
C TYR A 173 -10.51 4.92 -20.34
N MET A 174 -10.96 4.61 -21.57
CA MET A 174 -10.41 5.21 -22.79
C MET A 174 -10.66 6.72 -22.86
N GLU A 175 -11.83 7.18 -22.38
CA GLU A 175 -12.14 8.60 -22.26
C GLU A 175 -11.21 9.29 -21.24
N LEU A 176 -10.99 8.66 -20.08
CA LEU A 176 -10.07 9.19 -19.07
C LEU A 176 -8.61 9.21 -19.51
N ALA A 177 -8.15 8.15 -20.19
CA ALA A 177 -6.76 8.01 -20.60
C ALA A 177 -6.35 9.06 -21.64
N SER A 178 -7.28 9.47 -22.50
CA SER A 178 -7.04 10.55 -23.46
C SER A 178 -6.66 11.85 -22.74
N LEU A 179 -7.29 12.13 -21.59
CA LEU A 179 -6.97 13.28 -20.74
C LEU A 179 -5.68 13.05 -19.93
N ALA A 180 -5.51 11.87 -19.34
CA ALA A 180 -4.31 11.53 -18.54
C ALA A 180 -3.02 11.61 -19.37
N GLN A 181 -3.09 11.32 -20.67
CA GLN A 181 -1.97 11.43 -21.59
C GLN A 181 -1.44 12.87 -21.72
N GLU A 182 -2.29 13.90 -21.59
CA GLU A 182 -1.87 15.30 -21.63
C GLU A 182 -0.94 15.68 -20.47
N TYR A 183 -1.02 14.93 -19.36
CA TYR A 183 -0.26 15.16 -18.13
C TYR A 183 0.81 14.07 -17.88
N GLU A 184 1.00 13.15 -18.84
CA GLU A 184 1.91 11.99 -18.71
C GLU A 184 1.61 11.07 -17.52
N GLU A 185 0.34 11.01 -17.12
CA GLU A 185 -0.13 10.20 -16.00
C GLU A 185 -0.44 8.74 -16.41
N GLN A 186 -0.36 7.83 -15.43
CA GLN A 186 -0.88 6.47 -15.54
C GLN A 186 -2.09 6.28 -14.63
N ILE A 187 -3.18 5.74 -15.19
CA ILE A 187 -4.39 5.39 -14.45
C ILE A 187 -4.21 3.99 -13.85
N LEU A 188 -4.39 3.85 -12.55
CA LEU A 188 -4.31 2.58 -11.85
C LEU A 188 -5.71 2.03 -11.59
N LEU A 189 -6.01 0.87 -12.18
CA LEU A 189 -7.20 0.09 -11.82
C LEU A 189 -6.99 -0.54 -10.45
N GLU A 190 -8.08 -0.83 -9.73
CA GLU A 190 -8.01 -1.41 -8.39
C GLU A 190 -8.91 -2.65 -8.27
N ASN A 191 -8.47 -3.67 -7.55
CA ASN A 191 -9.29 -4.85 -7.26
C ASN A 191 -10.47 -4.48 -6.37
N GLN A 192 -11.68 -4.89 -6.75
CA GLN A 192 -12.92 -4.50 -6.07
C GLN A 192 -13.60 -5.69 -5.39
N CYS A 193 -14.36 -5.42 -4.33
CA CYS A 193 -15.40 -6.32 -3.84
C CYS A 193 -16.78 -5.83 -4.25
N ARG A 194 -17.80 -6.67 -4.08
CA ARG A 194 -19.21 -6.36 -4.34
C ARG A 194 -20.04 -6.81 -3.15
N ASP A 195 -20.99 -5.95 -2.76
CA ASP A 195 -22.00 -6.33 -1.78
C ASP A 195 -23.05 -7.26 -2.41
N ARG A 196 -23.25 -8.42 -1.78
CA ARG A 196 -24.39 -9.32 -2.01
C ARG A 196 -25.16 -9.50 -0.70
N ASN A 197 -26.10 -8.60 -0.45
CA ASN A 197 -27.00 -8.62 0.71
C ASN A 197 -26.24 -8.53 2.04
N GLY A 198 -25.26 -7.62 2.13
CA GLY A 198 -24.41 -7.44 3.30
C GLY A 198 -23.22 -8.38 3.37
N HIS A 199 -23.06 -9.28 2.38
CA HIS A 199 -21.87 -10.11 2.25
C HIS A 199 -20.97 -9.59 1.13
N LEU A 200 -19.73 -9.25 1.48
CA LEU A 200 -18.74 -8.80 0.50
C LEU A 200 -18.14 -10.02 -0.20
N VAL A 201 -18.25 -10.04 -1.53
CA VAL A 201 -17.70 -11.09 -2.40
C VAL A 201 -16.80 -10.47 -3.46
N ARG A 202 -16.11 -11.32 -4.23
CA ARG A 202 -15.25 -10.91 -5.36
C ARG A 202 -16.03 -10.03 -6.34
N GLY A 203 -15.46 -8.86 -6.64
CA GLY A 203 -15.96 -7.89 -7.60
C GLY A 203 -15.06 -7.78 -8.83
N ILE A 204 -15.20 -6.68 -9.56
CA ILE A 204 -14.44 -6.38 -10.77
C ILE A 204 -12.94 -6.32 -10.45
N CYS A 205 -12.12 -6.96 -11.27
CA CYS A 205 -10.67 -7.04 -11.11
C CYS A 205 -10.21 -7.70 -9.80
N ALA A 206 -11.08 -8.47 -9.13
CA ALA A 206 -10.67 -9.30 -7.98
C ALA A 206 -9.94 -10.58 -8.42
N GLU A 207 -10.13 -11.01 -9.66
CA GLU A 207 -9.46 -12.18 -10.23
C GLU A 207 -8.22 -11.78 -11.02
N ILE A 208 -7.14 -12.56 -10.85
CA ILE A 208 -5.80 -12.28 -11.39
C ILE A 208 -5.84 -12.09 -12.91
N TYR A 209 -6.42 -13.07 -13.62
CA TYR A 209 -6.46 -13.06 -15.08
C TYR A 209 -7.31 -11.90 -15.61
N GLU A 210 -8.42 -11.60 -14.95
CA GLU A 210 -9.27 -10.47 -15.32
C GLU A 210 -8.52 -9.16 -15.14
N ALA A 211 -7.93 -8.93 -13.97
CA ALA A 211 -7.17 -7.72 -13.66
C ALA A 211 -6.02 -7.48 -14.66
N ALA A 212 -5.21 -8.51 -14.93
CA ALA A 212 -4.11 -8.42 -15.90
C ALA A 212 -4.63 -8.17 -17.32
N CYS A 213 -5.66 -8.91 -17.76
CA CYS A 213 -6.23 -8.79 -19.10
C CYS A 213 -6.84 -7.40 -19.34
N TRP A 214 -7.50 -6.80 -18.33
CA TRP A 214 -8.04 -5.46 -18.42
C TRP A 214 -6.93 -4.42 -18.66
N VAL A 215 -5.88 -4.44 -17.82
CA VAL A 215 -4.74 -3.53 -17.96
C VAL A 215 -4.06 -3.68 -19.33
N ASP A 216 -3.80 -4.92 -19.75
CA ASP A 216 -3.13 -5.20 -21.03
C ASP A 216 -3.97 -4.74 -22.22
N SER A 217 -5.26 -5.08 -22.23
CA SER A 217 -6.17 -4.71 -23.32
C SER A 217 -6.35 -3.21 -23.45
N LEU A 218 -6.34 -2.47 -22.33
CA LEU A 218 -6.41 -1.01 -22.32
C LEU A 218 -5.10 -0.38 -22.83
N ASN A 219 -3.95 -0.91 -22.40
CA ASN A 219 -2.64 -0.46 -22.86
C ASN A 219 -2.42 -0.75 -24.35
N GLU A 220 -2.82 -1.93 -24.83
CA GLU A 220 -2.76 -2.31 -26.24
C GLU A 220 -3.60 -1.37 -27.10
N ALA A 221 -4.82 -1.02 -26.66
CA ALA A 221 -5.70 -0.10 -27.37
C ALA A 221 -5.13 1.32 -27.53
N LEU A 222 -4.18 1.73 -26.66
CA LEU A 222 -3.51 3.03 -26.71
C LEU A 222 -2.07 2.96 -27.25
N GLY A 223 -1.56 1.77 -27.55
CA GLY A 223 -0.19 1.56 -28.04
C GLY A 223 0.90 1.96 -27.04
N GLY A 224 0.61 1.96 -25.74
CA GLY A 224 1.55 2.37 -24.71
C GLY A 224 1.08 2.08 -23.28
N GLU A 225 2.01 2.11 -22.33
CA GLU A 225 1.73 1.86 -20.91
C GLU A 225 1.07 3.08 -20.26
N ARG A 226 -0.26 3.19 -20.38
CA ARG A 226 -1.09 4.26 -19.79
C ARG A 226 -1.89 3.78 -18.59
N PHE A 227 -1.96 2.47 -18.38
CA PHE A 227 -2.65 1.83 -17.30
C PHE A 227 -1.71 0.94 -16.50
N GLY A 228 -1.95 0.91 -15.20
CA GLY A 228 -1.35 -0.03 -14.27
C GLY A 228 -2.39 -0.51 -13.26
N PHE A 229 -1.91 -1.08 -12.16
CA PHE A 229 -2.77 -1.63 -11.12
C PHE A 229 -2.36 -1.13 -9.72
N CYS A 230 -3.35 -0.84 -8.90
CA CYS A 230 -3.26 -0.58 -7.47
C CYS A 230 -3.94 -1.75 -6.73
N MET A 231 -3.18 -2.52 -5.95
CA MET A 231 -3.74 -3.62 -5.17
C MET A 231 -4.23 -3.12 -3.81
N ASP A 232 -5.53 -3.23 -3.53
CA ASP A 232 -6.10 -3.05 -2.19
C ASP A 232 -6.00 -4.37 -1.40
N VAL A 233 -5.13 -4.37 -0.40
CA VAL A 233 -4.86 -5.52 0.50
C VAL A 233 -6.10 -5.93 1.28
N GLY A 234 -6.88 -4.95 1.78
CA GLY A 234 -8.10 -5.22 2.53
C GLY A 234 -9.17 -5.86 1.65
N THR A 235 -9.29 -5.44 0.39
CA THR A 235 -10.19 -6.09 -0.57
C THR A 235 -9.75 -7.51 -0.88
N CYS A 236 -8.44 -7.78 -1.02
CA CYS A 236 -7.94 -9.14 -1.16
C CYS A 236 -8.29 -10.02 0.05
N ASN A 237 -8.18 -9.48 1.27
CA ASN A 237 -8.54 -10.20 2.49
C ASN A 237 -10.05 -10.52 2.54
N LEU A 238 -10.92 -9.53 2.28
CA LEU A 238 -12.37 -9.71 2.22
C LEU A 238 -12.79 -10.78 1.21
N CYS A 239 -12.07 -10.87 0.10
CA CYS A 239 -12.37 -11.78 -0.99
C CYS A 239 -11.67 -13.15 -0.88
N GLY A 240 -10.91 -13.38 0.20
CA GLY A 240 -10.13 -14.60 0.41
C GLY A 240 -9.16 -14.88 -0.75
N LEU A 241 -8.48 -13.85 -1.25
CA LEU A 241 -7.51 -13.97 -2.34
C LEU A 241 -6.14 -14.36 -1.79
N ASN A 242 -5.45 -15.25 -2.50
CA ASN A 242 -4.04 -15.52 -2.23
C ASN A 242 -3.22 -14.32 -2.74
N MET A 243 -2.66 -13.54 -1.81
CA MET A 243 -1.99 -12.28 -2.17
C MET A 243 -0.70 -12.53 -2.95
N TYR A 244 0.04 -13.59 -2.63
CA TYR A 244 1.25 -13.96 -3.36
C TYR A 244 0.96 -14.23 -4.84
N GLU A 245 -0.01 -15.10 -5.13
CA GLU A 245 -0.41 -15.42 -6.51
C GLU A 245 -0.95 -14.18 -7.23
N PHE A 246 -1.71 -13.34 -6.53
CA PHE A 246 -2.26 -12.11 -7.11
C PHE A 246 -1.16 -11.12 -7.53
N ILE A 247 -0.16 -10.91 -6.68
CA ILE A 247 0.99 -10.06 -6.98
C ILE A 247 1.82 -10.65 -8.11
N SER A 248 2.12 -11.94 -8.06
CA SER A 248 2.90 -12.65 -9.08
C SER A 248 2.22 -12.59 -10.45
N GLY A 249 0.90 -12.73 -10.51
CA GLY A 249 0.14 -12.66 -11.75
C GLY A 249 0.00 -11.24 -12.31
N LEU A 250 -0.09 -10.22 -11.46
CA LEU A 250 -0.05 -8.83 -11.91
C LEU A 250 1.34 -8.45 -12.46
N GLY A 251 2.40 -8.88 -11.78
CA GLY A 251 3.78 -8.61 -12.16
C GLY A 251 4.07 -7.12 -12.27
N GLU A 252 4.75 -6.70 -13.35
CA GLU A 252 5.13 -5.30 -13.58
C GLU A 252 3.95 -4.32 -13.70
N ARG A 253 2.71 -4.82 -13.88
CA ARG A 253 1.49 -3.99 -13.90
C ARG A 253 1.21 -3.34 -12.55
N LEU A 254 1.65 -3.98 -11.45
CA LEU A 254 1.46 -3.47 -10.10
C LEU A 254 2.33 -2.22 -9.87
N LYS A 255 1.69 -1.06 -9.73
CA LYS A 255 2.37 0.23 -9.50
C LYS A 255 2.14 0.78 -8.09
N ALA A 256 1.05 0.38 -7.45
CA ALA A 256 0.72 0.79 -6.09
C ALA A 256 0.08 -0.35 -5.29
N VAL A 257 0.19 -0.27 -3.97
CA VAL A 257 -0.45 -1.15 -3.01
C VAL A 257 -1.11 -0.29 -1.94
N GLU A 258 -2.43 -0.39 -1.79
CA GLU A 258 -3.14 0.17 -0.63
C GLU A 258 -3.06 -0.83 0.53
N LEU A 259 -2.25 -0.47 1.50
CA LEU A 259 -1.95 -1.24 2.70
C LEU A 259 -2.92 -0.84 3.83
N ARG A 260 -3.95 -1.66 3.99
CA ARG A 260 -4.89 -1.60 5.12
C ARG A 260 -5.22 -3.01 5.59
N ASP A 261 -5.44 -3.15 6.89
CA ASP A 261 -6.01 -4.35 7.48
C ASP A 261 -7.53 -4.26 7.46
N CYS A 262 -8.23 -5.39 7.59
CA CYS A 262 -9.68 -5.42 7.75
C CYS A 262 -10.12 -6.65 8.57
N ASP A 263 -11.34 -6.61 9.11
CA ASP A 263 -11.88 -7.69 9.94
C ASP A 263 -12.40 -8.91 9.14
N GLY A 264 -12.21 -8.91 7.82
CA GLY A 264 -12.66 -9.96 6.92
C GLY A 264 -14.16 -9.92 6.59
N ASN A 265 -14.92 -9.00 7.16
CA ASN A 265 -16.38 -8.86 6.94
C ASN A 265 -16.78 -7.47 6.44
N ASN A 266 -16.11 -6.42 6.91
CA ASN A 266 -16.41 -5.03 6.63
C ASN A 266 -15.28 -4.37 5.81
N GLU A 267 -15.60 -3.33 5.05
CA GLU A 267 -14.59 -2.54 4.32
C GLU A 267 -13.77 -1.60 5.21
N ASN A 268 -13.60 -1.93 6.49
CA ASN A 268 -12.84 -1.10 7.40
C ASN A 268 -11.36 -1.01 6.99
N ALA A 269 -10.79 0.19 7.12
CA ALA A 269 -9.38 0.47 6.97
C ALA A 269 -8.74 0.51 8.36
N LEU A 270 -8.30 -0.67 8.80
CA LEU A 270 -7.61 -0.85 10.08
C LEU A 270 -6.09 -0.73 9.88
N LEU A 271 -5.39 -0.31 10.94
CA LEU A 271 -3.92 -0.31 10.96
C LEU A 271 -3.41 -1.76 10.75
N PRO A 272 -2.37 -2.00 9.92
CA PRO A 272 -1.78 -3.31 9.76
C PRO A 272 -1.48 -4.02 11.08
N PHE A 273 -1.73 -5.33 11.12
CA PHE A 273 -1.57 -6.21 12.29
C PHE A 273 -2.58 -6.02 13.43
N THR A 274 -3.67 -5.28 13.22
CA THR A 274 -4.69 -5.07 14.26
C THR A 274 -5.92 -5.95 14.11
N SER A 275 -6.16 -6.52 12.94
CA SER A 275 -7.14 -7.59 12.76
C SER A 275 -6.53 -8.93 13.19
N VAL A 276 -6.81 -9.31 14.44
CA VAL A 276 -6.21 -10.48 15.08
C VAL A 276 -7.27 -11.41 15.69
N ASN A 277 -7.04 -12.72 15.59
CA ASN A 277 -7.83 -13.74 16.27
C ASN A 277 -6.89 -14.80 16.83
N ASN A 278 -7.05 -15.18 18.10
CA ASN A 278 -6.18 -16.14 18.80
C ASN A 278 -4.67 -15.86 18.65
N GLY A 279 -4.29 -14.58 18.66
CA GLY A 279 -2.89 -14.14 18.52
C GLY A 279 -2.33 -14.28 17.11
N GLN A 280 -3.17 -14.52 16.10
CA GLN A 280 -2.78 -14.60 14.69
C GLN A 280 -3.41 -13.46 13.89
N ALA A 281 -2.63 -12.87 12.98
CA ALA A 281 -3.17 -11.93 12.02
C ALA A 281 -4.20 -12.62 11.12
N GLN A 282 -5.29 -11.91 10.79
CA GLN A 282 -6.31 -12.44 9.88
C GLN A 282 -5.96 -12.17 8.40
N THR A 283 -5.21 -11.10 8.14
CA THR A 283 -4.74 -10.73 6.80
C THR A 283 -3.50 -11.52 6.39
N ASP A 284 -3.41 -11.93 5.13
CA ASP A 284 -2.28 -12.66 4.53
C ASP A 284 -1.03 -11.78 4.32
N TRP A 285 -0.47 -11.28 5.44
CA TRP A 285 0.78 -10.50 5.43
C TRP A 285 1.95 -11.29 4.86
N LEU A 286 1.93 -12.62 5.06
CA LEU A 286 2.96 -13.51 4.54
C LEU A 286 2.99 -13.54 3.02
N GLY A 287 1.84 -13.79 2.38
CA GLY A 287 1.71 -13.79 0.94
C GLY A 287 2.03 -12.42 0.34
N LEU A 288 1.55 -11.35 0.98
CA LEU A 288 1.84 -9.97 0.58
C LEU A 288 3.35 -9.68 0.55
N VAL A 289 4.05 -9.86 1.68
CA VAL A 289 5.48 -9.54 1.77
C VAL A 289 6.31 -10.41 0.84
N ARG A 290 6.01 -11.71 0.75
CA ARG A 290 6.71 -12.62 -0.17
C ARG A 290 6.54 -12.19 -1.61
N GLY A 291 5.30 -11.93 -2.04
CA GLY A 291 4.99 -11.57 -3.41
C GLY A 291 5.67 -10.27 -3.81
N LEU A 292 5.57 -9.23 -2.96
CA LEU A 292 6.21 -7.94 -3.23
C LEU A 292 7.75 -8.02 -3.23
N ARG A 293 8.34 -8.82 -2.33
CA ARG A 293 9.80 -9.03 -2.28
C ARG A 293 10.29 -9.74 -3.53
N GLU A 294 9.62 -10.81 -3.95
CA GLU A 294 10.00 -11.58 -5.14
C GLU A 294 9.85 -10.77 -6.42
N LEU A 295 8.79 -9.98 -6.53
CA LEU A 295 8.59 -9.03 -7.63
C LEU A 295 9.67 -7.93 -7.66
N GLY A 296 10.34 -7.67 -6.52
CA GLY A 296 11.21 -6.52 -6.37
C GLY A 296 10.43 -5.21 -6.43
N PHE A 297 9.24 -5.18 -5.81
CA PHE A 297 8.31 -4.06 -5.88
C PHE A 297 8.98 -2.74 -5.46
N ALA A 298 8.82 -1.72 -6.30
CA ALA A 298 9.36 -0.38 -6.09
C ALA A 298 8.36 0.68 -6.59
N GLY A 299 7.13 0.57 -6.08
CA GLY A 299 6.03 1.49 -6.35
C GLY A 299 5.55 2.21 -5.09
N GLU A 300 4.32 2.69 -5.14
CA GLU A 300 3.69 3.45 -4.05
C GLU A 300 2.99 2.51 -3.07
N MET A 301 3.39 2.51 -1.79
CA MET A 301 2.71 1.79 -0.72
C MET A 301 1.91 2.78 0.12
N ILE A 302 0.59 2.79 -0.10
CA ILE A 302 -0.36 3.71 0.52
C ILE A 302 -0.85 3.09 1.83
N ILE A 303 -0.39 3.57 2.98
CA ILE A 303 -0.93 3.11 4.26
C ILE A 303 -2.25 3.83 4.56
N ASN A 304 -3.33 3.05 4.68
CA ASN A 304 -4.67 3.54 5.01
C ASN A 304 -5.17 2.90 6.30
N MET A 305 -5.48 3.75 7.28
CA MET A 305 -5.93 3.36 8.62
C MET A 305 -7.07 4.26 9.12
N LYS A 306 -7.87 4.76 8.17
CA LYS A 306 -8.96 5.71 8.41
C LYS A 306 -9.77 5.37 9.67
N ASP A 307 -10.23 4.13 9.78
CA ASP A 307 -11.15 3.72 10.84
C ASP A 307 -10.45 3.57 12.20
N THR A 308 -9.22 3.04 12.22
CA THR A 308 -8.40 3.03 13.43
C THR A 308 -8.21 4.46 13.95
N LEU A 309 -7.85 5.39 13.07
CA LEU A 309 -7.61 6.77 13.48
C LEU A 309 -8.87 7.48 13.99
N PHE A 310 -10.02 7.27 13.35
CA PHE A 310 -11.30 7.81 13.82
C PHE A 310 -11.70 7.27 15.18
N ALA A 311 -11.49 5.97 15.42
CA ALA A 311 -11.78 5.33 16.70
C ALA A 311 -10.86 5.81 17.84
N PHE A 312 -9.64 6.26 17.52
CA PHE A 312 -8.67 6.68 18.53
C PHE A 312 -8.95 8.10 19.07
N PRO A 313 -8.87 8.30 20.41
CA PRO A 313 -8.94 9.62 21.03
C PRO A 313 -7.92 10.59 20.42
N PRO A 314 -8.29 11.85 20.12
CA PRO A 314 -7.38 12.81 19.48
C PRO A 314 -6.03 13.00 20.18
N PHE A 315 -5.98 12.86 21.51
CA PHE A 315 -4.76 12.96 22.29
C PHE A 315 -3.73 11.87 21.98
N LEU A 316 -4.18 10.67 21.58
CA LEU A 316 -3.30 9.53 21.28
C LEU A 316 -2.88 9.49 19.81
N ARG A 317 -3.52 10.28 18.93
CA ARG A 317 -3.28 10.26 17.48
C ARG A 317 -1.83 10.57 17.08
N PRO A 318 -1.10 11.52 17.70
CA PRO A 318 0.31 11.74 17.33
C PRO A 318 1.19 10.50 17.55
N GLY A 319 1.00 9.79 18.67
CA GLY A 319 1.70 8.54 18.95
C GLY A 319 1.29 7.43 17.98
N LEU A 320 0.00 7.35 17.65
CA LEU A 320 -0.50 6.42 16.65
C LEU A 320 0.13 6.67 15.27
N LEU A 321 0.21 7.93 14.80
CA LEU A 321 0.81 8.26 13.51
C LEU A 321 2.30 7.87 13.43
N LYS A 322 3.05 8.08 14.52
CA LYS A 322 4.45 7.62 14.58
C LYS A 322 4.52 6.10 14.46
N TRP A 323 3.66 5.37 15.17
CA TRP A 323 3.63 3.92 15.10
C TRP A 323 3.21 3.41 13.70
N THR A 324 2.29 4.11 13.03
CA THR A 324 1.94 3.86 11.63
C THR A 324 3.13 3.99 10.71
N LYS A 325 3.97 5.01 10.92
CA LYS A 325 5.20 5.17 10.14
C LYS A 325 6.17 4.02 10.41
N ASP A 326 6.37 3.63 11.67
CA ASP A 326 7.23 2.50 12.04
C ASP A 326 6.75 1.19 11.38
N ILE A 327 5.43 0.95 11.34
CA ILE A 327 4.83 -0.21 10.66
C ILE A 327 5.08 -0.14 9.14
N ALA A 328 4.88 1.02 8.51
CA ALA A 328 5.14 1.18 7.09
C ALA A 328 6.63 0.97 6.75
N ASP A 329 7.54 1.45 7.60
CA ASP A 329 8.99 1.21 7.46
C ASP A 329 9.35 -0.26 7.63
N TYR A 330 8.68 -0.95 8.57
CA TYR A 330 8.83 -2.39 8.71
C TYR A 330 8.42 -3.14 7.44
N PHE A 331 7.28 -2.80 6.82
CA PHE A 331 6.90 -3.38 5.52
C PHE A 331 7.93 -3.08 4.43
N LYS A 332 8.38 -1.82 4.32
CA LYS A 332 9.43 -1.43 3.35
C LYS A 332 10.71 -2.25 3.55
N TRP A 333 11.15 -2.41 4.79
CA TRP A 333 12.33 -3.22 5.12
C TRP A 333 12.13 -4.70 4.76
N GLN A 334 10.98 -5.28 5.13
CA GLN A 334 10.66 -6.68 4.83
C GLN A 334 10.58 -6.95 3.32
N ILE A 335 9.97 -6.05 2.55
CA ILE A 335 9.89 -6.15 1.09
C ILE A 335 11.29 -5.98 0.47
N GLY A 336 12.08 -5.02 0.96
CA GLY A 336 13.40 -4.70 0.42
C GLY A 336 14.54 -5.63 0.83
N MET A 337 14.31 -6.56 1.76
CA MET A 337 15.38 -7.36 2.39
C MET A 337 16.28 -8.08 1.37
N GLU A 338 15.73 -8.69 0.31
CA GLU A 338 16.56 -9.36 -0.69
C GLU A 338 17.38 -8.39 -1.54
N ASN A 339 16.89 -7.19 -1.79
CA ASN A 339 17.65 -6.14 -2.47
C ASN A 339 18.88 -5.73 -1.64
N VAL A 340 18.74 -5.67 -0.31
CA VAL A 340 19.87 -5.42 0.61
C VAL A 340 20.88 -6.56 0.54
N LEU A 341 20.44 -7.83 0.50
CA LEU A 341 21.35 -8.98 0.33
C LEU A 341 22.14 -8.88 -0.97
N LYS A 342 21.48 -8.50 -2.07
CA LYS A 342 22.08 -8.38 -3.41
C LYS A 342 23.10 -7.24 -3.50
N LYS A 343 22.95 -6.18 -2.70
CA LYS A 343 23.81 -4.98 -2.73
C LYS A 343 25.28 -5.30 -2.43
N TYR A 344 25.53 -6.28 -1.56
CA TYR A 344 26.87 -6.58 -1.09
C TYR A 344 27.49 -7.77 -1.83
N PRO A 345 28.75 -7.67 -2.29
CA PRO A 345 29.43 -8.76 -2.99
C PRO A 345 29.91 -9.88 -2.05
N SER A 346 30.19 -9.55 -0.78
CA SER A 346 30.54 -10.52 0.26
C SER A 346 29.83 -10.20 1.56
N ARG A 347 29.64 -11.22 2.40
CA ARG A 347 28.92 -11.06 3.66
C ARG A 347 29.35 -12.06 4.72
N VAL A 348 29.10 -11.73 5.98
CA VAL A 348 29.19 -12.61 7.15
C VAL A 348 27.89 -12.56 7.92
N LEU A 349 27.53 -13.67 8.56
CA LEU A 349 26.38 -13.70 9.46
C LEU A 349 26.85 -13.54 10.91
N PHE A 350 26.06 -12.85 11.71
CA PHE A 350 26.25 -12.75 13.15
C PHE A 350 25.10 -13.44 13.89
N GLY A 351 25.40 -14.54 14.58
CA GLY A 351 24.48 -15.43 15.27
C GLY A 351 24.44 -16.79 14.58
N ALA A 352 24.84 -17.85 15.27
CA ALA A 352 24.80 -19.24 14.78
C ALA A 352 23.53 -19.98 15.22
N GLY A 353 22.38 -19.32 15.10
CA GLY A 353 21.08 -19.81 15.56
C GLY A 353 20.09 -20.20 14.45
N ASN A 354 18.80 -20.32 14.81
CA ASN A 354 17.73 -20.64 13.86
C ASN A 354 17.62 -19.63 12.72
N MET A 355 17.82 -18.34 12.99
CA MET A 355 17.77 -17.30 11.97
C MET A 355 18.90 -17.44 10.93
N CYS A 356 20.12 -17.78 11.36
CA CYS A 356 21.21 -18.13 10.45
C CYS A 356 20.91 -19.40 9.65
N ARG A 357 20.30 -20.43 10.27
CA ARG A 357 19.84 -21.61 9.54
C ARG A 357 18.82 -21.24 8.46
N ASN A 358 17.85 -20.39 8.77
CA ASN A 358 16.82 -19.95 7.83
C ASN A 358 17.40 -19.11 6.70
N TYR A 359 18.35 -18.22 7.00
CA TYR A 359 19.18 -17.56 5.99
C TYR A 359 19.82 -18.59 5.07
N MET A 360 20.54 -19.56 5.62
CA MET A 360 21.29 -20.53 4.82
C MET A 360 20.37 -21.37 3.92
N LYS A 361 19.18 -21.74 4.40
CA LYS A 361 18.20 -22.50 3.62
C LYS A 361 17.57 -21.68 2.49
N CYS A 362 17.25 -20.41 2.73
CA CYS A 362 16.51 -19.59 1.75
C CYS A 362 17.43 -18.79 0.81
N TYR A 363 18.60 -18.39 1.30
CA TYR A 363 19.47 -17.40 0.66
C TYR A 363 20.94 -17.84 0.59
N GLY A 364 21.35 -18.88 1.32
CA GLY A 364 22.76 -19.28 1.45
C GLY A 364 23.41 -19.70 0.13
N GLU A 365 22.67 -20.33 -0.79
CA GLU A 365 23.21 -20.69 -2.10
C GLU A 365 23.42 -19.45 -3.00
N LYS A 366 22.43 -18.55 -3.03
CA LYS A 366 22.44 -17.34 -3.87
C LYS A 366 23.37 -16.26 -3.32
N TYR A 367 23.44 -16.13 -2.01
CA TYR A 367 24.18 -15.11 -1.26
C TYR A 367 25.02 -15.78 -0.16
N PRO A 368 26.06 -16.55 -0.53
CA PRO A 368 26.85 -17.32 0.42
C PRO A 368 27.62 -16.43 1.40
N PRO A 369 27.52 -16.68 2.72
CA PRO A 369 28.38 -16.06 3.71
C PRO A 369 29.80 -16.63 3.68
N LEU A 370 30.78 -15.82 4.08
CA LEU A 370 32.17 -16.28 4.26
C LEU A 370 32.30 -17.20 5.49
N TYR A 371 31.61 -16.85 6.56
CA TYR A 371 31.51 -17.58 7.82
C TYR A 371 30.33 -17.02 8.63
N THR A 372 30.04 -17.62 9.79
CA THR A 372 29.19 -17.03 10.81
C THR A 372 30.00 -16.77 12.08
N CYS A 373 29.62 -15.81 12.89
CA CYS A 373 30.24 -15.58 14.20
C CYS A 373 29.18 -15.47 15.29
N ASP A 374 29.54 -15.80 16.52
CA ASP A 374 28.60 -15.79 17.65
C ASP A 374 29.32 -15.34 18.93
N ASN A 375 28.58 -14.78 19.88
CA ASN A 375 29.12 -14.41 21.19
C ASN A 375 29.35 -15.64 22.09
N ASP A 376 28.72 -16.78 21.81
CA ASP A 376 28.95 -18.02 22.56
C ASP A 376 30.29 -18.66 22.19
N SER A 377 31.27 -18.53 23.10
CA SER A 377 32.61 -19.10 22.90
C SER A 377 32.65 -20.64 22.89
N SER A 378 31.60 -21.30 23.37
CA SER A 378 31.56 -22.77 23.41
C SER A 378 31.42 -23.42 22.02
N ILE A 379 31.00 -22.64 21.02
CA ILE A 379 30.78 -23.11 19.64
C ILE A 379 31.81 -22.58 18.64
N TRP A 380 32.81 -21.80 19.07
CA TRP A 380 33.85 -21.31 18.18
C TRP A 380 34.72 -22.44 17.62
N GLY A 381 35.07 -22.33 16.34
CA GLY A 381 35.79 -23.36 15.58
C GLY A 381 34.94 -24.55 15.15
N THR A 382 33.65 -24.59 15.53
CA THR A 382 32.71 -25.60 15.02
C THR A 382 32.16 -25.20 13.64
N VAL A 383 31.41 -26.12 13.01
CA VAL A 383 30.72 -25.86 11.74
C VAL A 383 29.20 -25.86 11.96
N PHE A 384 28.54 -24.78 11.55
CA PHE A 384 27.10 -24.62 11.61
C PHE A 384 26.52 -24.34 10.21
N CYS A 385 25.61 -25.20 9.74
CA CYS A 385 25.03 -25.09 8.38
C CYS A 385 26.09 -24.95 7.26
N GLY A 386 27.25 -25.59 7.43
CA GLY A 386 28.37 -25.52 6.48
C GLY A 386 29.28 -24.29 6.64
N LEU A 387 29.00 -23.40 7.60
CA LEU A 387 29.83 -22.24 7.92
C LEU A 387 30.69 -22.51 9.16
N GLU A 388 31.96 -22.14 9.13
CA GLU A 388 32.78 -22.06 10.34
C GLU A 388 32.19 -20.99 11.30
N VAL A 389 32.09 -21.32 12.58
CA VAL A 389 31.67 -20.38 13.63
C VAL A 389 32.91 -19.71 14.22
N LYS A 390 33.06 -18.40 14.02
CA LYS A 390 34.20 -17.61 14.51
C LYS A 390 33.84 -16.75 15.72
N GLU A 391 34.86 -16.30 16.43
CA GLU A 391 34.70 -15.26 17.44
C GLU A 391 34.40 -13.89 16.79
N PRO A 392 33.65 -12.98 17.46
CA PRO A 392 33.31 -11.66 16.93
C PRO A 392 34.52 -10.82 16.53
N GLN A 393 35.67 -11.02 17.19
CA GLN A 393 36.89 -10.26 16.91
C GLN A 393 37.38 -10.44 15.47
N SER A 394 37.09 -11.59 14.84
CA SER A 394 37.42 -11.86 13.44
C SER A 394 36.78 -10.88 12.45
N LEU A 395 35.71 -10.18 12.84
CA LEU A 395 35.06 -9.17 12.01
C LEU A 395 35.97 -7.98 11.67
N LYS A 396 37.04 -7.74 12.45
CA LYS A 396 38.02 -6.66 12.18
C LYS A 396 38.86 -6.91 10.94
N GLU A 397 38.93 -8.16 10.50
CA GLU A 397 39.73 -8.59 9.36
C GLU A 397 38.91 -8.63 8.07
N LEU A 398 37.64 -8.17 8.10
CA LEU A 398 36.76 -8.22 6.96
C LEU A 398 37.23 -7.31 5.81
N PRO A 399 37.04 -7.74 4.54
CA PRO A 399 37.18 -6.86 3.40
C PRO A 399 36.28 -5.63 3.53
N LYS A 400 36.70 -4.47 3.01
CA LYS A 400 35.95 -3.21 3.13
C LYS A 400 34.51 -3.29 2.59
N ASP A 401 34.32 -4.06 1.52
CA ASP A 401 33.03 -4.21 0.84
C ASP A 401 32.21 -5.42 1.36
N CYS A 402 32.61 -5.99 2.49
CA CYS A 402 31.89 -7.07 3.16
C CYS A 402 30.86 -6.49 4.15
N ALA A 403 29.61 -6.93 4.06
CA ALA A 403 28.59 -6.57 5.04
C ALA A 403 28.43 -7.63 6.14
N VAL A 404 28.09 -7.18 7.34
CA VAL A 404 27.73 -8.06 8.45
C VAL A 404 26.20 -8.07 8.57
N PHE A 405 25.59 -9.23 8.42
CA PHE A 405 24.16 -9.43 8.61
C PHE A 405 23.89 -10.00 10.00
N ILE A 406 23.19 -9.26 10.82
CA ILE A 406 22.76 -9.70 12.15
C ILE A 406 21.62 -10.71 11.96
N CYS A 407 21.88 -11.97 12.35
CA CYS A 407 20.96 -13.09 12.38
C CYS A 407 20.56 -13.42 13.83
N ASN A 408 20.13 -12.39 14.57
CA ASN A 408 19.67 -12.47 15.95
C ASN A 408 18.69 -11.32 16.22
N VAL A 409 17.67 -11.55 17.04
CA VAL A 409 16.66 -10.54 17.41
C VAL A 409 17.23 -9.34 18.18
N CYS A 410 18.38 -9.50 18.84
CA CYS A 410 19.10 -8.44 19.56
C CYS A 410 19.84 -7.47 18.63
N TYR A 411 19.16 -6.93 17.59
CA TYR A 411 19.78 -6.12 16.54
C TYR A 411 20.57 -4.92 17.08
N GLU A 412 19.98 -4.14 17.97
CA GLU A 412 20.59 -2.90 18.49
C GLU A 412 21.78 -3.17 19.41
N GLU A 413 21.68 -4.19 20.27
CA GLU A 413 22.76 -4.57 21.20
C GLU A 413 23.99 -5.06 20.42
N ILE A 414 23.76 -5.91 19.41
CA ILE A 414 24.82 -6.44 18.55
C ILE A 414 25.42 -5.32 17.69
N ARG A 415 24.59 -4.42 17.16
CA ARG A 415 25.08 -3.24 16.41
C ARG A 415 25.97 -2.36 17.28
N ALA A 416 25.56 -2.08 18.52
CA ALA A 416 26.35 -1.30 19.48
C ALA A 416 27.66 -2.02 19.86
N GLN A 417 27.61 -3.34 20.05
CA GLN A 417 28.80 -4.16 20.27
C GLN A 417 29.80 -3.99 19.12
N MET A 418 29.36 -4.17 17.88
CA MET A 418 30.22 -4.04 16.70
C MET A 418 30.83 -2.64 16.55
N GLN A 419 30.03 -1.60 16.80
CA GLN A 419 30.49 -0.21 16.80
C GLN A 419 31.57 0.01 17.87
N SER A 420 31.37 -0.51 19.09
CA SER A 420 32.36 -0.43 20.18
C SER A 420 33.67 -1.15 19.85
N MET A 421 33.60 -2.21 19.04
CA MET A 421 34.77 -2.94 18.55
C MET A 421 35.51 -2.19 17.44
N GLY A 422 34.95 -1.10 16.91
CA GLY A 422 35.53 -0.31 15.83
C GLY A 422 35.31 -0.90 14.43
N ILE A 423 34.30 -1.77 14.27
CA ILE A 423 33.93 -2.33 12.98
C ILE A 423 33.32 -1.22 12.11
N ARG A 424 33.88 -1.04 10.91
CA ARG A 424 33.46 0.00 9.96
C ARG A 424 32.68 -0.56 8.76
N ASN A 425 32.58 -1.87 8.67
CA ASN A 425 31.80 -2.57 7.65
C ASN A 425 30.32 -2.20 7.75
N PRO A 426 29.57 -2.22 6.64
CA PRO A 426 28.11 -2.11 6.67
C PRO A 426 27.50 -3.17 7.60
N ILE A 427 26.58 -2.74 8.47
CA ILE A 427 25.87 -3.62 9.40
C ILE A 427 24.39 -3.60 9.04
N GLU A 428 23.89 -4.74 8.62
CA GLU A 428 22.51 -4.96 8.18
C GLU A 428 21.79 -5.94 9.11
N CYS A 429 20.47 -5.89 9.13
CA CYS A 429 19.64 -6.83 9.89
C CYS A 429 18.96 -7.81 8.93
N PHE A 430 19.00 -9.10 9.26
CA PHE A 430 18.22 -10.12 8.57
C PHE A 430 17.07 -10.58 9.46
N ASN A 431 15.90 -10.84 8.90
CA ASN A 431 14.73 -11.32 9.63
C ASN A 431 14.06 -12.48 8.90
N ASP A 432 13.64 -13.49 9.66
CA ASP A 432 13.12 -14.75 9.14
C ASP A 432 11.61 -14.94 9.32
N GLU A 433 10.84 -13.87 9.57
CA GLU A 433 9.39 -13.95 9.74
C GLU A 433 8.67 -14.30 8.42
N TYR A 434 9.07 -13.64 7.33
CA TYR A 434 8.48 -13.80 5.99
C TYR A 434 9.43 -14.52 5.02
N MET A 435 10.04 -15.63 5.43
CA MET A 435 10.95 -16.40 4.57
C MET A 435 10.29 -16.89 3.29
N PRO A 436 10.94 -16.96 2.11
CA PRO A 436 10.33 -17.45 0.87
C PRO A 436 9.77 -18.88 0.98
N SER A 437 10.35 -19.71 1.85
CA SER A 437 9.90 -21.07 2.12
C SER A 437 10.03 -21.37 3.61
N TYR A 438 9.10 -22.14 4.17
CA TYR A 438 9.18 -22.58 5.55
C TYR A 438 9.84 -23.96 5.64
N TYR A 439 10.73 -24.09 6.62
CA TYR A 439 11.31 -25.35 7.01
C TYR A 439 10.99 -25.58 8.48
N PHE A 440 10.28 -26.67 8.78
CA PHE A 440 9.72 -26.91 10.12
C PHE A 440 10.75 -27.50 11.10
N ASP A 441 11.95 -27.87 10.65
CA ASP A 441 13.03 -28.34 11.51
C ASP A 441 13.63 -27.17 12.30
N ARG A 442 13.19 -27.00 13.55
CA ARG A 442 13.79 -26.04 14.50
C ARG A 442 14.87 -26.73 15.33
N LEU A 443 15.93 -26.00 15.66
CA LEU A 443 16.84 -26.42 16.72
C LEU A 443 16.05 -26.50 18.03
N GLU A 444 16.27 -27.56 18.82
CA GLU A 444 15.80 -27.62 20.19
C GLU A 444 16.41 -26.42 20.95
N MET A 445 15.56 -25.51 21.42
CA MET A 445 16.02 -24.48 22.32
C MET A 445 16.43 -25.18 23.61
N LYS A 446 17.70 -25.05 24.01
CA LYS A 446 18.06 -25.32 25.40
C LYS A 446 17.23 -24.33 26.22
N ASN A 447 16.32 -24.84 27.05
CA ASN A 447 15.50 -24.02 27.94
C ASN A 447 16.41 -23.00 28.63
N LEU A 448 16.09 -21.72 28.45
CA LEU A 448 16.70 -20.61 29.20
C LEU A 448 16.32 -20.71 30.67
#